data_AF-A0A1Q7VNB1-F1
#
_entry.id   AF-A0A1Q7VNB1-F1
#
_cell.length_a   1.000
_cell.length_b   1.000
_cell.length_c   1.000
_cell.angle_alpha   90.00
_cell.angle_beta   90.00
_cell.angle_gamma   90.00
#
_symmetry.space_group_name_H-M   'P 1'
#
loop_
_entity.id
_entity.type
_entity.pdbx_description
1 polymer ?
#
loop_
_entity_poly.entity_id
_entity_poly.type
_entity_poly.pdbx_seq_one_letter_code
_entity_poly.pdbx_strand_id
1 'polypeptide(L)'
;MGEVRKLAETGDWYCARAWATALIEQGQPDAAIEVLIPFTETGWWGASRVVADLLEGWGRVEEALARCWPFAEAGDRLAVVHTAEMLTRHGRAEEGFELLLPHVADWYPLRALVAISAGLGHDEQLIKLLRPRTRQSPGKWSHDAATAIELLATVLERVGRADEAVTVLRESIAASSSIHVNTFQQLADILIRHDGLDELREVVAGRGGKHAVSRLARHLAERGDIDAALAELYAVPEVPDYRPDGHAARILIEAGRIDEGLAAMRNVLDPSHQCATREWWELMVDHGRADDALAVIDDLAASWDQGMTWELLCERVWLLNYAGRKEQAIEESRGHPEIDTWYGAWTLSDLLIDAGRLDEAAAVLEPSFREGQNADSMAQLMIRQGRAEEAIAVLRRPKARLTGDPWSSGEV
;
A
#
# COMPACT_ATOMS: atom_id res chain seq x y z
N MET A 1 18.52 11.67 22.14
CA MET A 1 18.98 12.76 21.24
C MET A 1 20.49 12.86 21.10
N GLY A 2 21.30 12.71 22.16
CA GLY A 2 22.77 12.84 22.06
C GLY A 2 23.44 11.94 21.01
N GLU A 3 23.14 10.64 21.02
CA GLU A 3 23.74 9.70 20.05
C GLU A 3 23.22 9.94 18.62
N VAL A 4 21.91 10.16 18.43
CA VAL A 4 21.31 10.48 17.12
C VAL A 4 22.01 11.69 16.47
N ARG A 5 22.27 12.75 17.25
CA ARG A 5 22.99 13.94 16.78
C ARG A 5 24.41 13.59 16.33
N LYS A 6 25.16 12.90 17.17
CA LYS A 6 26.54 12.47 16.86
C LYS A 6 26.58 11.64 15.57
N LEU A 7 25.62 10.74 15.39
CA LEU A 7 25.54 9.90 14.20
C LEU A 7 25.19 10.69 12.95
N ALA A 8 24.26 11.63 13.04
CA ALA A 8 23.94 12.57 11.98
C ALA A 8 25.19 13.37 11.55
N GLU A 9 25.94 13.90 12.51
CA GLU A 9 27.21 14.62 12.28
C GLU A 9 28.28 13.74 11.62
N THR A 10 28.22 12.41 11.78
CA THR A 10 29.09 11.44 11.09
C THR A 10 28.57 10.98 9.72
N GLY A 11 27.47 11.54 9.22
CA GLY A 11 26.93 11.24 7.90
C GLY A 11 25.86 10.14 7.85
N ASP A 12 25.21 9.82 8.98
CA ASP A 12 24.07 8.90 8.98
C ASP A 12 22.78 9.64 8.60
N TRP A 13 22.24 9.35 7.40
CA TRP A 13 21.04 10.00 6.88
C TRP A 13 19.81 9.80 7.75
N TYR A 14 19.58 8.58 8.25
CA TYR A 14 18.37 8.30 9.03
C TYR A 14 18.42 9.03 10.37
N CYS A 15 19.60 9.12 10.99
CA CYS A 15 19.81 9.92 12.18
C CYS A 15 19.68 11.42 11.90
N ALA A 16 20.21 11.91 10.77
CA ALA A 16 20.08 13.30 10.35
C ALA A 16 18.61 13.68 10.11
N ARG A 17 17.84 12.82 9.43
CA ARG A 17 16.40 13.01 9.21
C ARG A 17 15.60 12.99 10.52
N ALA A 18 15.92 12.08 11.43
CA ALA A 18 15.29 12.03 12.74
C ALA A 18 15.61 13.28 13.58
N TRP A 19 16.87 13.75 13.55
CA TRP A 19 17.27 14.98 14.22
C TRP A 19 16.58 16.21 13.61
N ALA A 20 16.53 16.30 12.27
CA ALA A 20 15.79 17.34 11.57
C ALA A 20 14.31 17.33 11.99
N THR A 21 13.65 16.17 12.03
CA THR A 21 12.26 16.04 12.51
C THR A 21 12.08 16.58 13.93
N ALA A 22 12.98 16.23 14.85
CA ALA A 22 12.94 16.74 16.22
C ALA A 22 13.15 18.27 16.30
N LEU A 23 13.97 18.86 15.41
CA LEU A 23 14.15 20.31 15.32
C LEU A 23 12.89 21.00 14.78
N ILE A 24 12.19 20.37 13.85
CA ILE A 24 10.91 20.86 13.31
C ILE A 24 9.84 20.90 14.41
N GLU A 25 9.72 19.83 15.21
CA GLU A 25 8.80 19.77 16.35
C GLU A 25 9.10 20.85 17.39
N GLN A 26 10.36 21.30 17.48
CA GLN A 26 10.80 22.40 18.34
C GLN A 26 10.61 23.80 17.71
N GLY A 27 10.05 23.88 16.50
CA GLY A 27 9.88 25.13 15.77
C GLY A 27 11.19 25.72 15.26
N GLN A 28 12.19 24.88 14.95
CA GLN A 28 13.50 25.26 14.43
C GLN A 28 13.72 24.77 12.98
N PRO A 29 12.95 25.31 12.01
CA PRO A 29 12.96 24.85 10.63
C PRO A 29 14.31 25.03 9.92
N ASP A 30 14.96 26.18 10.10
CA ASP A 30 16.25 26.46 9.46
C ASP A 30 17.33 25.52 9.98
N ALA A 31 17.36 25.25 11.28
CA ALA A 31 18.30 24.29 11.87
C ALA A 31 18.07 22.87 11.32
N ALA A 32 16.82 22.49 11.09
CA ALA A 32 16.49 21.20 10.49
C ALA A 32 17.04 21.08 9.06
N ILE A 33 16.94 22.14 8.26
CA ILE A 33 17.51 22.19 6.91
C ILE A 33 19.03 22.10 6.96
N GLU A 34 19.69 22.87 7.84
CA GLU A 34 21.16 22.87 7.97
C GLU A 34 21.72 21.47 8.27
N VAL A 35 21.03 20.66 9.08
CA VAL A 35 21.40 19.27 9.35
C VAL A 35 21.38 18.40 8.08
N LEU A 36 20.51 18.72 7.12
CA LEU A 36 20.31 17.94 5.89
C LEU A 36 21.11 18.46 4.70
N ILE A 37 21.59 19.72 4.71
CA ILE A 37 22.37 20.33 3.62
C ILE A 37 23.52 19.45 3.14
N PRO A 38 24.38 18.88 4.02
CA PRO A 38 25.52 18.07 3.57
C PRO A 38 25.11 16.87 2.70
N PHE A 39 23.92 16.32 2.91
CA PHE A 39 23.39 15.21 2.11
C PHE A 39 22.83 15.67 0.76
N THR A 40 22.33 16.91 0.67
CA THR A 40 21.90 17.49 -0.61
C THR A 40 23.09 17.81 -1.51
N GLU A 41 24.21 18.24 -0.93
CA GLU A 41 25.44 18.59 -1.64
C GLU A 41 26.12 17.38 -2.31
N THR A 42 25.78 16.15 -1.90
CA THR A 42 26.26 14.93 -2.58
C THR A 42 25.57 14.68 -3.93
N GLY A 43 24.61 15.53 -4.33
CA GLY A 43 23.80 15.30 -5.52
C GLY A 43 22.82 14.13 -5.35
N TRP A 44 22.40 13.84 -4.12
CA TRP A 44 21.43 12.79 -3.86
C TRP A 44 20.00 13.33 -3.88
N TRP A 45 19.22 12.92 -4.90
CA TRP A 45 17.82 13.32 -5.06
C TRP A 45 16.97 13.08 -3.80
N GLY A 46 17.18 11.95 -3.10
CA GLY A 46 16.41 11.61 -1.90
C GLY A 46 16.55 12.65 -0.78
N ALA A 47 17.75 13.19 -0.57
CA ALA A 47 17.98 14.26 0.39
C ALA A 47 17.42 15.59 -0.10
N SER A 48 17.66 15.93 -1.36
CA SER A 48 17.16 17.18 -1.97
C SER A 48 15.64 17.26 -1.93
N ARG A 49 14.94 16.16 -2.21
CA ARG A 49 13.47 16.07 -2.12
C ARG A 49 12.98 16.33 -0.69
N VAL A 50 13.59 15.70 0.32
CA VAL A 50 13.18 15.92 1.71
C VAL A 50 13.37 17.37 2.13
N VAL A 51 14.50 18.00 1.75
CA VAL A 51 14.71 19.43 2.04
C VAL A 51 13.71 20.30 1.28
N ALA A 52 13.38 19.98 0.03
CA ALA A 52 12.39 20.70 -0.75
C ALA A 52 10.98 20.58 -0.15
N ASP A 53 10.56 19.38 0.27
CA ASP A 53 9.27 19.14 0.95
C ASP A 53 9.14 19.99 2.23
N LEU A 54 10.23 20.09 3.01
CA LEU A 54 10.27 20.93 4.22
C LEU A 54 10.16 22.42 3.90
N LEU A 55 10.90 22.89 2.89
CA LEU A 55 10.84 24.26 2.41
C LEU A 55 9.43 24.61 1.89
N GLU A 56 8.80 23.72 1.11
CA GLU A 56 7.43 23.85 0.60
C GLU A 56 6.44 23.99 1.76
N GLY A 57 6.51 23.09 2.75
CA GLY A 57 5.64 23.09 3.93
C GLY A 57 5.70 24.38 4.78
N TRP A 58 6.80 25.14 4.68
CA TRP A 58 6.96 26.45 5.33
C TRP A 58 6.75 27.65 4.41
N GLY A 59 6.24 27.43 3.20
CA GLY A 59 5.95 28.49 2.24
C GLY A 59 7.18 29.05 1.52
N ARG A 60 8.36 28.42 1.65
CA ARG A 60 9.60 28.80 0.96
C ARG A 60 9.70 28.10 -0.40
N VAL A 61 8.66 28.28 -1.21
CA VAL A 61 8.44 27.53 -2.46
C VAL A 61 9.56 27.72 -3.47
N GLU A 62 10.03 28.95 -3.67
CA GLU A 62 11.10 29.20 -4.66
C GLU A 62 12.44 28.56 -4.25
N GLU A 63 12.71 28.45 -2.95
CA GLU A 63 13.88 27.73 -2.46
C GLU A 63 13.72 26.22 -2.64
N ALA A 64 12.51 25.68 -2.39
CA ALA A 64 12.21 24.28 -2.65
C ALA A 64 12.42 23.94 -4.14
N LEU A 65 11.87 24.76 -5.04
CA LEU A 65 12.03 24.60 -6.49
C LEU A 65 13.49 24.70 -6.89
N ALA A 66 14.25 25.66 -6.37
CA ALA A 66 15.69 25.79 -6.65
C ALA A 66 16.50 24.55 -6.24
N ARG A 67 16.05 23.79 -5.23
CA ARG A 67 16.67 22.51 -4.85
C ARG A 67 16.34 21.38 -5.80
N CYS A 68 15.14 21.35 -6.36
CA CYS A 68 14.71 20.29 -7.26
C CYS A 68 15.14 20.52 -8.72
N TRP A 69 15.23 21.78 -9.13
CA TRP A 69 15.44 22.17 -10.53
C TRP A 69 16.66 21.52 -11.20
N PRO A 70 17.85 21.45 -10.57
CA PRO A 70 19.02 20.83 -11.21
C PRO A 70 18.81 19.35 -11.56
N PHE A 71 18.03 18.62 -10.76
CA PHE A 71 17.70 17.23 -11.03
C PHE A 71 16.64 17.09 -12.12
N ALA A 72 15.65 18.01 -12.13
CA ALA A 72 14.63 18.05 -13.16
C ALA A 72 15.23 18.38 -14.54
N GLU A 73 16.13 19.37 -14.62
CA GLU A 73 16.86 19.70 -15.85
C GLU A 73 17.76 18.57 -16.34
N ALA A 74 18.35 17.80 -15.41
CA ALA A 74 19.12 16.60 -15.74
C ALA A 74 18.23 15.44 -16.23
N GLY A 75 16.90 15.59 -16.18
CA GLY A 75 15.93 14.58 -16.60
C GLY A 75 15.74 13.44 -15.59
N ASP A 76 16.07 13.64 -14.31
CA ASP A 76 15.74 12.65 -13.29
C ASP A 76 14.22 12.45 -13.22
N ARG A 77 13.79 11.21 -13.50
CA ARG A 77 12.38 10.84 -13.64
C ARG A 77 11.53 11.24 -12.43
N LEU A 78 12.04 11.10 -11.22
CA LEU A 78 11.31 11.42 -10.00
C LEU A 78 11.33 12.93 -9.74
N ALA A 79 12.46 13.59 -10.01
CA ALA A 79 12.59 15.04 -9.83
C ALA A 79 11.71 15.85 -10.77
N VAL A 80 11.65 15.46 -12.04
CA VAL A 80 10.80 16.11 -13.06
C VAL A 80 9.33 16.09 -12.62
N VAL A 81 8.82 14.94 -12.19
CA VAL A 81 7.44 14.81 -11.70
C VAL A 81 7.22 15.61 -10.42
N HIS A 82 8.09 15.45 -9.43
CA HIS A 82 7.94 16.15 -8.15
C HIS A 82 7.94 17.67 -8.32
N THR A 83 8.83 18.21 -9.14
CA THR A 83 8.92 19.65 -9.43
C THR A 83 7.65 20.15 -10.15
N ALA A 84 7.15 19.41 -11.13
CA ALA A 84 5.93 19.78 -11.85
C ALA A 84 4.67 19.76 -10.95
N GLU A 85 4.56 18.78 -10.06
CA GLU A 85 3.47 18.72 -9.09
C GLU A 85 3.56 19.87 -8.07
N MET A 86 4.76 20.22 -7.62
CA MET A 86 5.00 21.37 -6.73
C MET A 86 4.60 22.70 -7.40
N LEU A 87 5.04 22.91 -8.64
CA LEU A 87 4.60 24.07 -9.45
C LEU A 87 3.07 24.13 -9.54
N THR A 88 2.42 23.00 -9.78
CA THR A 88 0.96 22.90 -9.88
C THR A 88 0.26 23.28 -8.58
N ARG A 89 0.71 22.76 -7.42
CA ARG A 89 0.15 23.11 -6.09
C ARG A 89 0.26 24.60 -5.79
N HIS A 90 1.23 25.29 -6.37
CA HIS A 90 1.45 26.73 -6.19
C HIS A 90 0.96 27.59 -7.37
N GLY A 91 0.02 27.09 -8.17
CA GLY A 91 -0.65 27.87 -9.22
C GLY A 91 0.17 28.08 -10.49
N ARG A 92 1.31 27.42 -10.63
CA ARG A 92 2.22 27.44 -11.79
C ARG A 92 2.07 26.18 -12.64
N ALA A 93 0.84 25.70 -12.79
CA ALA A 93 0.52 24.44 -13.47
C ALA A 93 0.96 24.41 -14.94
N GLU A 94 0.94 25.54 -15.64
CA GLU A 94 1.45 25.66 -17.02
C GLU A 94 2.95 25.38 -17.10
N GLU A 95 3.74 25.87 -16.15
CA GLU A 95 5.19 25.60 -16.09
C GLU A 95 5.45 24.12 -15.78
N GLY A 96 4.64 23.52 -14.89
CA GLY A 96 4.69 22.08 -14.65
C GLY A 96 4.36 21.27 -15.91
N PHE A 97 3.38 21.71 -16.70
CA PHE A 97 2.99 21.07 -17.95
C PHE A 97 4.13 21.10 -18.97
N GLU A 98 4.74 22.26 -19.18
CA GLU A 98 5.88 22.42 -20.08
C GLU A 98 7.12 21.65 -19.61
N LEU A 99 7.35 21.57 -18.29
CA LEU A 99 8.45 20.77 -17.73
C LEU A 99 8.28 19.27 -18.02
N LEU A 100 7.05 18.76 -17.95
CA LEU A 100 6.76 17.33 -18.17
C LEU A 100 6.73 16.94 -19.64
N LEU A 101 6.35 17.86 -20.53
CA LEU A 101 6.09 17.58 -21.95
C LEU A 101 7.26 16.89 -22.69
N PRO A 102 8.55 17.22 -22.46
CA PRO A 102 9.68 16.51 -23.09
C PRO A 102 9.85 15.05 -22.63
N HIS A 103 9.29 14.68 -21.47
CA HIS A 103 9.52 13.39 -20.81
C HIS A 103 8.38 12.38 -21.01
N VAL A 104 7.39 12.69 -21.85
CA VAL A 104 6.18 11.88 -22.14
C VAL A 104 6.44 10.55 -22.87
N ALA A 105 7.70 10.23 -23.15
CA ALA A 105 8.08 8.90 -23.60
C ALA A 105 8.00 7.88 -22.44
N ASP A 106 8.23 8.31 -21.21
CA ASP A 106 8.06 7.51 -20.00
C ASP A 106 6.61 7.65 -19.48
N TRP A 107 6.01 6.52 -19.10
CA TRP A 107 4.64 6.45 -18.58
C TRP A 107 4.43 7.28 -17.31
N TYR A 108 5.46 7.47 -16.49
CA TYR A 108 5.35 8.12 -15.19
C TYR A 108 5.23 9.65 -15.32
N PRO A 109 6.12 10.36 -16.03
CA PRO A 109 5.89 11.76 -16.42
C PRO A 109 4.62 11.96 -17.24
N LEU A 110 4.27 11.03 -18.15
CA LEU A 110 3.04 11.12 -18.94
C LEU A 110 1.77 11.11 -18.06
N ARG A 111 1.73 10.23 -17.04
CA ARG A 111 0.62 10.19 -16.08
C ARG A 111 0.52 11.50 -15.28
N ALA A 112 1.66 12.02 -14.81
CA ALA A 112 1.70 13.31 -14.13
C ALA A 112 1.20 14.45 -15.03
N LEU A 113 1.61 14.46 -16.31
CA LEU A 113 1.20 15.48 -17.29
C LEU A 113 -0.33 15.50 -17.46
N VAL A 114 -0.95 14.32 -17.59
CA VAL A 114 -2.42 14.20 -17.69
C VAL A 114 -3.10 14.68 -16.42
N ALA A 115 -2.56 14.39 -15.24
CA ALA A 115 -3.12 14.84 -13.97
C ALA A 115 -3.09 16.38 -13.85
N ILE A 116 -1.94 17.01 -14.10
CA ILE A 116 -1.78 18.47 -13.92
C ILE A 116 -2.44 19.30 -15.03
N SER A 117 -2.68 18.71 -16.21
CA SER A 117 -3.35 19.39 -17.32
C SER A 117 -4.82 19.72 -17.08
N ALA A 118 -5.42 19.20 -16.00
CA ALA A 118 -6.82 19.46 -15.66
C ALA A 118 -7.08 20.97 -15.53
N GLY A 119 -7.97 21.50 -16.37
CA GLY A 119 -8.32 22.92 -16.38
C GLY A 119 -7.34 23.84 -17.12
N LEU A 120 -6.25 23.33 -17.70
CA LEU A 120 -5.31 24.12 -18.50
C LEU A 120 -5.71 24.28 -19.97
N GLY A 121 -6.67 23.49 -20.46
CA GLY A 121 -7.10 23.51 -21.86
C GLY A 121 -6.20 22.70 -22.81
N HIS A 122 -5.27 21.90 -22.29
CA HIS A 122 -4.34 21.05 -23.07
C HIS A 122 -4.91 19.68 -23.44
N ASP A 123 -6.19 19.42 -23.19
CA ASP A 123 -6.80 18.09 -23.33
C ASP A 123 -6.78 17.58 -24.78
N GLU A 124 -7.05 18.45 -25.75
CA GLU A 124 -6.98 18.07 -27.17
C GLU A 124 -5.54 17.79 -27.63
N GLN A 125 -4.54 18.47 -27.05
CA GLN A 125 -3.13 18.15 -27.28
C GLN A 125 -2.78 16.77 -26.71
N LEU A 126 -3.26 16.47 -25.50
CA LEU A 126 -3.06 15.17 -24.86
C LEU A 126 -3.75 14.03 -25.61
N ILE A 127 -4.97 14.25 -26.13
CA ILE A 127 -5.66 13.25 -26.96
C ILE A 127 -4.84 12.93 -28.21
N LYS A 128 -4.28 13.95 -28.89
CA LYS A 128 -3.41 13.76 -30.06
C LYS A 128 -2.11 13.02 -29.70
N LEU A 129 -1.58 13.26 -28.50
CA LEU A 129 -0.38 12.59 -27.99
C LEU A 129 -0.63 11.12 -27.61
N LEU A 130 -1.76 10.83 -26.99
CA LEU A 130 -2.10 9.52 -26.42
C LEU A 130 -2.65 8.54 -27.46
N ARG A 131 -3.49 9.02 -28.39
CA ARG A 131 -4.19 8.16 -29.38
C ARG A 131 -3.27 7.28 -30.24
N PRO A 132 -2.09 7.73 -30.70
CA PRO A 132 -1.16 6.86 -31.41
C PRO A 132 -0.53 5.78 -30.52
N ARG A 133 -0.35 6.07 -29.22
CA ARG A 133 0.30 5.15 -28.26
C ARG A 133 -0.59 3.97 -27.90
N THR A 134 -1.92 4.14 -27.93
CA THR A 134 -2.86 3.02 -27.68
C THR A 134 -2.81 1.93 -28.75
N ARG A 135 -2.26 2.24 -29.94
CA ARG A 135 -2.16 1.33 -31.08
C ARG A 135 -0.77 0.71 -31.27
N GLN A 136 0.21 1.11 -30.45
CA GLN A 136 1.54 0.52 -30.52
C GLN A 136 1.48 -0.90 -29.98
N SER A 137 1.96 -1.87 -30.78
CA SER A 137 1.99 -3.27 -30.35
C SER A 137 2.74 -3.37 -29.02
N PRO A 138 2.18 -4.06 -28.02
CA PRO A 138 2.86 -4.27 -26.76
C PRO A 138 4.18 -4.96 -27.04
N GLY A 139 5.30 -4.29 -26.77
CA GLY A 139 6.55 -5.00 -26.50
C GLY A 139 6.30 -6.03 -25.39
N LYS A 140 7.17 -7.03 -25.28
CA LYS A 140 7.02 -8.22 -24.40
C LYS A 140 6.67 -7.91 -22.92
N TRP A 141 6.73 -6.64 -22.49
CA TRP A 141 6.39 -6.09 -21.17
C TRP A 141 5.78 -4.66 -21.21
N SER A 142 5.02 -4.30 -22.24
CA SER A 142 4.53 -2.92 -22.42
C SER A 142 3.34 -2.58 -21.52
N HIS A 143 3.63 -2.07 -20.32
CA HIS A 143 2.68 -1.32 -19.49
C HIS A 143 2.25 -0.01 -20.16
N ASP A 144 2.98 0.43 -21.20
CA ASP A 144 2.80 1.72 -21.86
C ASP A 144 1.50 1.82 -22.66
N ALA A 145 1.09 0.74 -23.36
CA ALA A 145 -0.15 0.76 -24.13
C ALA A 145 -1.40 0.78 -23.23
N ALA A 146 -1.42 -0.06 -22.19
CA ALA A 146 -2.50 -0.10 -21.21
C ALA A 146 -2.60 1.24 -20.45
N THR A 147 -1.47 1.80 -20.01
CA THR A 147 -1.43 3.13 -19.38
C THR A 147 -1.92 4.22 -20.34
N ALA A 148 -1.51 4.19 -21.61
CA ALA A 148 -1.98 5.16 -22.60
C ALA A 148 -3.50 5.07 -22.87
N ILE A 149 -4.08 3.85 -22.84
CA ILE A 149 -5.53 3.63 -22.94
C ILE A 149 -6.24 4.24 -21.74
N GLU A 150 -5.77 3.97 -20.52
CA GLU A 150 -6.37 4.50 -19.28
C GLU A 150 -6.31 6.03 -19.24
N LEU A 151 -5.16 6.61 -19.60
CA LEU A 151 -4.98 8.05 -19.68
C LEU A 151 -5.82 8.68 -20.79
N LEU A 152 -5.93 8.05 -21.96
CA LEU A 152 -6.76 8.55 -23.06
C LEU A 152 -8.23 8.58 -22.67
N ALA A 153 -8.73 7.50 -22.05
CA ALA A 153 -10.11 7.44 -21.56
C ALA A 153 -10.37 8.55 -20.52
N THR A 154 -9.43 8.80 -19.61
CA THR A 154 -9.52 9.88 -18.61
C THR A 154 -9.64 11.25 -19.27
N VAL A 155 -8.80 11.55 -20.26
CA VAL A 155 -8.83 12.85 -20.95
C VAL A 155 -10.10 12.99 -21.80
N LEU A 156 -10.54 11.92 -22.48
CA LEU A 156 -11.78 11.91 -23.27
C LEU A 156 -13.01 12.17 -22.39
N GLU A 157 -13.12 11.51 -21.24
CA GLU A 157 -14.19 11.76 -20.29
C GLU A 157 -14.18 13.22 -19.80
N ARG A 158 -12.99 13.74 -19.45
CA ARG A 158 -12.81 15.12 -18.96
C ARG A 158 -13.31 16.17 -19.95
N VAL A 159 -13.14 15.96 -21.26
CA VAL A 159 -13.66 16.87 -22.31
C VAL A 159 -15.12 16.60 -22.70
N GLY A 160 -15.83 15.74 -21.97
CA GLY A 160 -17.24 15.40 -22.23
C GLY A 160 -17.44 14.38 -23.35
N ARG A 161 -16.39 13.68 -23.78
CA ARG A 161 -16.43 12.64 -24.84
C ARG A 161 -16.49 11.23 -24.21
N ALA A 162 -17.42 11.04 -23.27
CA ALA A 162 -17.55 9.80 -22.50
C ALA A 162 -17.78 8.56 -23.39
N ASP A 163 -18.61 8.67 -24.44
CA ASP A 163 -18.87 7.56 -25.37
C ASP A 163 -17.59 7.10 -26.10
N GLU A 164 -16.70 8.04 -26.43
CA GLU A 164 -15.39 7.70 -27.01
C GLU A 164 -14.48 7.04 -25.98
N ALA A 165 -14.49 7.48 -24.73
CA ALA A 165 -13.74 6.85 -23.65
C ALA A 165 -14.20 5.39 -23.44
N VAL A 166 -15.51 5.17 -23.37
CA VAL A 166 -16.13 3.84 -23.28
C VAL A 166 -15.73 2.96 -24.47
N THR A 167 -15.77 3.51 -25.69
CA THR A 167 -15.37 2.78 -26.90
C THR A 167 -13.91 2.34 -26.83
N VAL A 168 -12.99 3.25 -26.46
CA VAL A 168 -11.56 2.94 -26.33
C VAL A 168 -11.30 1.83 -25.31
N LEU A 169 -11.97 1.86 -24.17
CA LEU A 169 -11.83 0.84 -23.13
C LEU A 169 -12.40 -0.52 -23.57
N ARG A 170 -13.58 -0.53 -24.22
CA ARG A 170 -14.19 -1.75 -24.76
C ARG A 170 -13.33 -2.41 -25.84
N GLU A 171 -12.81 -1.62 -26.77
CA GLU A 171 -11.90 -2.11 -27.82
C GLU A 171 -10.63 -2.72 -27.21
N SER A 172 -10.07 -2.10 -26.18
CA SER A 172 -8.91 -2.64 -25.45
C SER A 172 -9.23 -3.99 -24.78
N ILE A 173 -10.37 -4.09 -24.09
CA ILE A 173 -10.82 -5.33 -23.44
C ILE A 173 -11.03 -6.44 -24.48
N ALA A 174 -11.60 -6.13 -25.64
CA ALA A 174 -11.85 -7.08 -26.72
C ALA A 174 -10.55 -7.54 -27.41
N ALA A 175 -9.58 -6.63 -27.58
CA ALA A 175 -8.32 -6.93 -28.24
C ALA A 175 -7.30 -7.64 -27.33
N SER A 176 -7.43 -7.50 -26.00
CA SER A 176 -6.45 -8.03 -25.05
C SER A 176 -6.66 -9.51 -24.75
N SER A 177 -5.58 -10.31 -24.89
CA SER A 177 -5.54 -11.67 -24.38
C SER A 177 -5.50 -11.72 -22.84
N SER A 178 -5.02 -10.67 -22.18
CA SER A 178 -4.91 -10.56 -20.72
C SER A 178 -6.01 -9.67 -20.12
N ILE A 179 -6.48 -10.01 -18.93
CA ILE A 179 -7.48 -9.21 -18.20
C ILE A 179 -6.74 -8.14 -17.39
N HIS A 180 -6.93 -6.87 -17.74
CA HIS A 180 -6.42 -5.74 -16.97
C HIS A 180 -7.51 -5.19 -16.06
N VAL A 181 -7.40 -5.46 -14.75
CA VAL A 181 -8.42 -5.09 -13.74
C VAL A 181 -8.77 -3.60 -13.79
N ASN A 182 -7.76 -2.75 -13.92
CA ASN A 182 -7.91 -1.29 -13.97
C ASN A 182 -8.80 -0.83 -15.13
N THR A 183 -8.67 -1.44 -16.32
CA THR A 183 -9.47 -1.09 -17.50
C THR A 183 -10.96 -1.38 -17.28
N PHE A 184 -11.29 -2.51 -16.65
CA PHE A 184 -12.68 -2.84 -16.31
C PHE A 184 -13.24 -1.91 -15.24
N GLN A 185 -12.46 -1.59 -14.22
CA GLN A 185 -12.90 -0.69 -13.15
C GLN A 185 -13.12 0.73 -13.68
N GLN A 186 -12.22 1.23 -14.52
CA GLN A 186 -12.37 2.55 -15.15
C GLN A 186 -13.58 2.58 -16.08
N LEU A 187 -13.80 1.56 -16.90
CA LEU A 187 -15.00 1.46 -17.75
C LEU A 187 -16.27 1.51 -16.91
N ALA A 188 -16.32 0.74 -15.82
CA ALA A 188 -17.46 0.75 -14.90
C ALA A 188 -17.68 2.13 -14.28
N ASP A 189 -16.60 2.82 -13.88
CA ASP A 189 -16.67 4.15 -13.28
C ASP A 189 -17.20 5.22 -14.21
N ILE A 190 -16.76 5.21 -15.47
CA ILE A 190 -17.26 6.13 -16.49
C ILE A 190 -18.76 5.86 -16.71
N LEU A 191 -19.15 4.59 -16.88
CA LEU A 191 -20.56 4.22 -17.06
C LEU A 191 -21.42 4.64 -15.87
N ILE A 192 -20.94 4.47 -14.64
CA ILE A 192 -21.64 4.92 -13.42
C ILE A 192 -21.83 6.43 -13.41
N ARG A 193 -20.79 7.22 -13.72
CA ARG A 193 -20.85 8.70 -13.72
C ARG A 193 -21.76 9.26 -14.82
N HIS A 194 -21.98 8.49 -15.88
CA HIS A 194 -22.78 8.88 -17.04
C HIS A 194 -24.10 8.10 -17.15
N ASP A 195 -24.62 7.56 -16.04
CA ASP A 195 -25.91 6.85 -15.94
C ASP A 195 -26.06 5.62 -16.87
N GLY A 196 -24.96 5.04 -17.33
CA GLY A 196 -24.89 3.87 -18.21
C GLY A 196 -24.98 2.53 -17.48
N LEU A 197 -25.91 2.36 -16.54
CA LEU A 197 -26.00 1.14 -15.71
C LEU A 197 -26.37 -0.11 -16.51
N ASP A 198 -27.22 0.02 -17.53
CA ASP A 198 -27.59 -1.12 -18.39
C ASP A 198 -26.39 -1.62 -19.20
N GLU A 199 -25.62 -0.68 -19.75
CA GLU A 199 -24.35 -0.97 -20.42
C GLU A 199 -23.31 -1.60 -19.47
N LEU A 200 -23.30 -1.19 -18.20
CA LEU A 200 -22.43 -1.78 -17.18
C LEU A 200 -22.84 -3.22 -16.88
N ARG A 201 -24.13 -3.53 -16.83
CA ARG A 201 -24.60 -4.92 -16.66
C ARG A 201 -24.19 -5.82 -17.83
N GLU A 202 -24.17 -5.30 -19.05
CA GLU A 202 -23.62 -6.03 -20.21
C GLU A 202 -22.13 -6.33 -20.03
N VAL A 203 -21.36 -5.36 -19.52
CA VAL A 203 -19.93 -5.56 -19.20
C VAL A 203 -19.74 -6.61 -18.11
N VAL A 204 -20.60 -6.59 -17.08
CA VAL A 204 -20.59 -7.59 -15.98
C VAL A 204 -20.93 -9.00 -16.48
N ALA A 205 -21.83 -9.13 -17.46
CA ALA A 205 -22.15 -10.42 -18.07
C ALA A 205 -21.03 -10.96 -18.98
N GLY A 206 -20.07 -10.11 -19.37
CA GLY A 206 -18.99 -10.44 -20.27
C GLY A 206 -17.76 -11.07 -19.61
N ARG A 207 -16.75 -11.36 -20.44
CA ARG A 207 -15.42 -11.82 -19.98
C ARG A 207 -14.80 -10.77 -19.05
N GLY A 208 -14.41 -11.17 -17.85
CA GLY A 208 -13.78 -10.27 -16.87
C GLY A 208 -14.78 -9.44 -16.05
N GLY A 209 -16.08 -9.70 -16.17
CA GLY A 209 -17.15 -8.99 -15.46
C GLY A 209 -17.00 -8.95 -13.93
N LYS A 210 -16.29 -9.91 -13.33
CA LYS A 210 -15.93 -9.91 -11.89
C LYS A 210 -15.22 -8.63 -11.43
N HIS A 211 -14.50 -7.95 -12.31
CA HIS A 211 -13.83 -6.70 -11.97
C HIS A 211 -14.76 -5.49 -12.05
N ALA A 212 -15.76 -5.53 -12.94
CA ALA A 212 -16.77 -4.49 -13.10
C ALA A 212 -17.90 -4.58 -12.05
N VAL A 213 -18.32 -5.80 -11.68
CA VAL A 213 -19.43 -6.01 -10.73
C VAL A 213 -19.13 -5.41 -9.36
N SER A 214 -17.87 -5.44 -8.91
CA SER A 214 -17.49 -4.83 -7.62
C SER A 214 -17.69 -3.31 -7.59
N ARG A 215 -17.59 -2.63 -8.75
CA ARG A 215 -17.86 -1.19 -8.87
C ARG A 215 -19.37 -0.93 -8.94
N LEU A 216 -20.12 -1.74 -9.69
CA LEU A 216 -21.59 -1.68 -9.74
C LEU A 216 -22.21 -1.88 -8.35
N ALA A 217 -21.81 -2.95 -7.66
CA ALA A 217 -22.32 -3.27 -6.33
C ALA A 217 -22.00 -2.16 -5.32
N ARG A 218 -20.77 -1.62 -5.34
CA ARG A 218 -20.43 -0.49 -4.47
C ARG A 218 -21.27 0.76 -4.78
N HIS A 219 -21.48 1.08 -6.05
CA HIS A 219 -22.33 2.21 -6.42
C HIS A 219 -23.79 2.04 -5.92
N LEU A 220 -24.35 0.83 -6.03
CA LEU A 220 -25.68 0.53 -5.49
C LEU A 220 -25.72 0.65 -3.97
N ALA A 221 -24.68 0.15 -3.28
CA ALA A 221 -24.58 0.24 -1.83
C ALA A 221 -24.47 1.69 -1.33
N GLU A 222 -23.68 2.54 -1.99
CA GLU A 222 -23.56 3.96 -1.69
C GLU A 222 -24.88 4.73 -1.84
N ARG A 223 -25.81 4.23 -2.65
CA ARG A 223 -27.18 4.76 -2.79
C ARG A 223 -28.17 4.20 -1.77
N GLY A 224 -27.74 3.26 -0.93
CA GLY A 224 -28.55 2.59 0.08
C GLY A 224 -29.19 1.27 -0.37
N ASP A 225 -29.00 0.85 -1.61
CA ASP A 225 -29.61 -0.36 -2.17
C ASP A 225 -28.73 -1.60 -1.92
N ILE A 226 -28.52 -1.92 -0.63
CA ILE A 226 -27.61 -2.99 -0.20
C ILE A 226 -28.00 -4.35 -0.79
N ASP A 227 -29.28 -4.71 -0.76
CA ASP A 227 -29.73 -6.02 -1.26
C ASP A 227 -29.56 -6.15 -2.78
N ALA A 228 -29.72 -5.06 -3.52
CA ALA A 228 -29.45 -5.04 -4.96
C ALA A 228 -27.95 -5.20 -5.24
N ALA A 229 -27.10 -4.54 -4.44
CA ALA A 229 -25.65 -4.70 -4.54
C ALA A 229 -25.22 -6.16 -4.34
N LEU A 230 -25.77 -6.84 -3.32
CA LEU A 230 -25.50 -8.25 -3.07
C LEU A 230 -26.02 -9.13 -4.21
N ALA A 231 -27.23 -8.87 -4.71
CA ALA A 231 -27.80 -9.62 -5.83
C ALA A 231 -26.91 -9.55 -7.07
N GLU A 232 -26.38 -8.38 -7.42
CA GLU A 232 -25.44 -8.23 -8.54
C GLU A 232 -24.13 -9.00 -8.29
N LEU A 233 -23.57 -8.94 -7.07
CA LEU A 233 -22.35 -9.69 -6.73
C LEU A 233 -22.53 -11.20 -6.88
N TYR A 234 -23.62 -11.76 -6.35
CA TYR A 234 -23.88 -13.20 -6.36
C TYR A 234 -24.46 -13.71 -7.69
N ALA A 235 -24.91 -12.82 -8.58
CA ALA A 235 -25.40 -13.19 -9.92
C ALA A 235 -24.27 -13.49 -10.93
N VAL A 236 -23.03 -13.07 -10.64
CA VAL A 236 -21.89 -13.34 -11.53
C VAL A 236 -21.60 -14.84 -11.53
N PRO A 237 -21.51 -15.49 -12.72
CA PRO A 237 -21.24 -16.92 -12.82
C PRO A 237 -19.99 -17.34 -12.04
N GLU A 238 -20.07 -18.51 -11.40
CA GLU A 238 -18.93 -19.08 -10.67
C GLU A 238 -17.71 -19.23 -11.59
N VAL A 239 -16.69 -18.42 -11.33
CA VAL A 239 -15.39 -18.52 -11.98
C VAL A 239 -14.33 -18.79 -10.91
N PRO A 240 -13.26 -19.57 -11.20
CA PRO A 240 -12.35 -20.13 -10.19
C PRO A 240 -11.71 -19.15 -9.18
N ASP A 241 -11.65 -17.85 -9.50
CA ASP A 241 -11.04 -16.81 -8.63
C ASP A 241 -12.01 -15.69 -8.23
N TYR A 242 -13.31 -15.85 -8.44
CA TYR A 242 -14.28 -14.83 -7.99
C TYR A 242 -14.88 -15.25 -6.65
N ARG A 243 -14.62 -14.43 -5.62
CA ARG A 243 -15.13 -14.58 -4.26
C ARG A 243 -16.08 -13.42 -3.98
N PRO A 244 -17.39 -13.54 -4.27
CA PRO A 244 -18.35 -12.46 -4.03
C PRO A 244 -18.43 -12.11 -2.54
N ASP A 245 -18.23 -13.09 -1.66
CA ASP A 245 -18.31 -12.95 -0.21
C ASP A 245 -17.36 -11.89 0.37
N GLY A 246 -16.15 -11.72 -0.18
CA GLY A 246 -15.22 -10.68 0.28
C GLY A 246 -15.71 -9.26 -0.06
N HIS A 247 -16.35 -9.09 -1.22
CA HIS A 247 -16.98 -7.82 -1.59
C HIS A 247 -18.27 -7.58 -0.82
N ALA A 248 -19.10 -8.62 -0.67
CA ALA A 248 -20.35 -8.58 0.07
C ALA A 248 -20.11 -8.23 1.55
N ALA A 249 -19.11 -8.85 2.19
CA ALA A 249 -18.73 -8.57 3.56
C ALA A 249 -18.46 -7.09 3.79
N ARG A 250 -17.60 -6.48 2.97
CA ARG A 250 -17.26 -5.06 3.10
C ARG A 250 -18.49 -4.15 2.94
N ILE A 251 -19.33 -4.41 1.95
CA ILE A 251 -20.58 -3.65 1.74
C ILE A 251 -21.51 -3.78 2.95
N LEU A 252 -21.69 -4.99 3.48
CA LEU A 252 -22.55 -5.25 4.64
C LEU A 252 -22.04 -4.57 5.90
N ILE A 253 -20.72 -4.62 6.15
CA ILE A 253 -20.09 -3.99 7.31
C ILE A 253 -20.23 -2.46 7.24
N GLU A 254 -19.91 -1.86 6.09
CA GLU A 254 -20.06 -0.41 5.86
C GLU A 254 -21.52 0.05 6.01
N ALA A 255 -22.48 -0.80 5.64
CA ALA A 255 -23.91 -0.55 5.82
C ALA A 255 -24.44 -0.80 7.26
N GLY A 256 -23.57 -1.22 8.19
CA GLY A 256 -23.95 -1.55 9.57
C GLY A 256 -24.64 -2.91 9.76
N ARG A 257 -24.72 -3.74 8.72
CA ARG A 257 -25.22 -5.14 8.78
C ARG A 257 -24.08 -6.09 9.19
N ILE A 258 -23.53 -5.83 10.38
CA ILE A 258 -22.28 -6.43 10.85
C ILE A 258 -22.34 -7.96 10.87
N ASP A 259 -23.40 -8.57 11.41
CA ASP A 259 -23.49 -10.02 11.53
C ASP A 259 -23.48 -10.75 10.17
N GLU A 260 -24.19 -10.20 9.18
CA GLU A 260 -24.20 -10.75 7.82
C GLU A 260 -22.84 -10.55 7.14
N GLY A 261 -22.21 -9.39 7.35
CA GLY A 261 -20.89 -9.10 6.81
C GLY A 261 -19.81 -10.03 7.37
N LEU A 262 -19.84 -10.30 8.68
CA LEU A 262 -18.95 -11.25 9.35
C LEU A 262 -19.18 -12.69 8.87
N ALA A 263 -20.44 -13.07 8.62
CA ALA A 263 -20.77 -14.38 8.07
C ALA A 263 -20.25 -14.54 6.63
N ALA A 264 -20.39 -13.52 5.78
CA ALA A 264 -19.82 -13.53 4.43
C ALA A 264 -18.28 -13.61 4.48
N MET A 265 -17.64 -12.80 5.34
CA MET A 265 -16.18 -12.79 5.46
C MET A 265 -15.63 -14.14 5.94
N ARG A 266 -16.38 -14.90 6.77
CA ARG A 266 -16.02 -16.27 7.16
C ARG A 266 -15.79 -17.20 5.95
N ASN A 267 -16.54 -17.02 4.86
CA ASN A 267 -16.45 -17.87 3.67
C ASN A 267 -15.17 -17.63 2.84
N VAL A 268 -14.47 -16.51 3.07
CA VAL A 268 -13.21 -16.19 2.37
C VAL A 268 -11.98 -16.39 3.25
N LEU A 269 -12.15 -16.88 4.48
CA LEU A 269 -11.02 -17.18 5.36
C LEU A 269 -10.18 -18.30 4.77
N ASP A 270 -8.87 -18.06 4.77
CA ASP A 270 -7.87 -18.98 4.30
C ASP A 270 -6.72 -18.99 5.33
N PRO A 271 -6.51 -20.12 6.04
CA PRO A 271 -5.37 -20.36 6.93
C PRO A 271 -4.00 -20.03 6.34
N SER A 272 -3.83 -20.04 5.01
CA SER A 272 -2.59 -19.63 4.35
C SER A 272 -2.49 -18.12 4.06
N HIS A 273 -3.61 -17.39 4.11
CA HIS A 273 -3.68 -15.94 3.86
C HIS A 273 -4.09 -15.16 5.11
N GLN A 274 -3.08 -14.74 5.90
CA GLN A 274 -3.23 -14.07 7.20
C GLN A 274 -4.03 -12.76 7.16
N CYS A 275 -3.92 -11.95 6.10
CA CYS A 275 -4.53 -10.61 6.08
C CYS A 275 -6.05 -10.63 6.23
N ALA A 276 -6.74 -11.50 5.49
CA ALA A 276 -8.19 -11.61 5.55
C ALA A 276 -8.66 -12.16 6.91
N THR A 277 -7.91 -13.12 7.46
CA THR A 277 -8.18 -13.68 8.78
C THR A 277 -8.01 -12.64 9.89
N ARG A 278 -6.96 -11.80 9.80
CA ARG A 278 -6.71 -10.70 10.74
C ARG A 278 -7.83 -9.67 10.77
N GLU A 279 -8.12 -9.11 9.60
CA GLU A 279 -9.20 -8.10 9.47
C GLU A 279 -10.54 -8.64 10.00
N TRP A 280 -10.81 -9.93 9.78
CA TRP A 280 -12.04 -10.56 10.26
C TRP A 280 -12.11 -10.67 11.78
N TRP A 281 -11.08 -11.23 12.44
CA TRP A 281 -11.14 -11.42 13.88
C TRP A 281 -11.03 -10.10 14.64
N GLU A 282 -10.31 -9.10 14.12
CA GLU A 282 -10.26 -7.74 14.70
C GLU A 282 -11.67 -7.14 14.76
N LEU A 283 -12.42 -7.23 13.66
CA LEU A 283 -13.80 -6.77 13.61
C LEU A 283 -14.72 -7.55 14.58
N MET A 284 -14.50 -8.87 14.72
CA MET A 284 -15.22 -9.68 15.71
C MET A 284 -14.94 -9.22 17.14
N VAL A 285 -13.68 -8.90 17.47
CA VAL A 285 -13.27 -8.40 18.79
C VAL A 285 -13.91 -7.03 19.07
N ASP A 286 -13.88 -6.11 18.09
CA ASP A 286 -14.49 -4.79 18.21
C ASP A 286 -16.00 -4.84 18.49
N HIS A 287 -16.66 -5.93 18.08
CA HIS A 287 -18.08 -6.19 18.32
C HIS A 287 -18.33 -7.14 19.51
N GLY A 288 -17.31 -7.43 20.32
CA GLY A 288 -17.43 -8.24 21.54
C GLY A 288 -17.58 -9.75 21.31
N ARG A 289 -17.19 -10.25 20.14
CA ARG A 289 -17.37 -11.65 19.68
C ARG A 289 -16.05 -12.42 19.61
N ALA A 290 -15.11 -12.12 20.51
CA ALA A 290 -13.79 -12.76 20.53
C ALA A 290 -13.85 -14.29 20.68
N ASP A 291 -14.77 -14.82 21.50
CA ASP A 291 -14.94 -16.26 21.69
C ASP A 291 -15.45 -16.97 20.43
N ASP A 292 -16.38 -16.36 19.71
CA ASP A 292 -16.84 -16.87 18.42
C ASP A 292 -15.69 -16.88 17.41
N ALA A 293 -14.85 -15.84 17.41
CA ALA A 293 -13.70 -15.76 16.52
C ALA A 293 -12.67 -16.88 16.80
N LEU A 294 -12.40 -17.17 18.08
CA LEU A 294 -11.54 -18.28 18.48
C LEU A 294 -12.11 -19.63 18.04
N ALA A 295 -13.43 -19.83 18.21
CA ALA A 295 -14.09 -21.06 17.78
C ALA A 295 -14.01 -21.27 16.26
N VAL A 296 -14.11 -20.20 15.45
CA VAL A 296 -13.93 -20.31 14.00
C VAL A 296 -12.49 -20.64 13.62
N ILE A 297 -11.49 -20.07 14.31
CA ILE A 297 -10.09 -20.45 14.11
C ILE A 297 -9.87 -21.93 14.47
N ASP A 298 -10.50 -22.42 15.54
CA ASP A 298 -10.45 -23.84 15.92
C ASP A 298 -11.12 -24.75 14.87
N ASP A 299 -12.27 -24.35 14.32
CA ASP A 299 -12.94 -25.05 13.22
C ASP A 299 -12.08 -25.07 11.94
N LEU A 300 -11.40 -23.96 11.64
CA LEU A 300 -10.48 -23.86 10.51
C LEU A 300 -9.29 -24.81 10.70
N ALA A 301 -8.65 -24.79 11.86
CA ALA A 301 -7.57 -25.71 12.17
C ALA A 301 -8.04 -27.19 12.07
N ALA A 302 -9.25 -27.50 12.53
CA ALA A 302 -9.79 -28.86 12.51
C ALA A 302 -10.18 -29.36 11.11
N SER A 303 -10.54 -28.46 10.20
CA SER A 303 -10.95 -28.82 8.82
C SER A 303 -9.77 -28.95 7.84
N TRP A 304 -8.56 -28.59 8.27
CA TRP A 304 -7.35 -28.61 7.44
C TRP A 304 -6.46 -29.79 7.82
N ASP A 305 -5.91 -30.48 6.80
CA ASP A 305 -5.05 -31.65 7.01
C ASP A 305 -3.78 -31.35 7.83
N GLN A 306 -3.32 -30.09 7.83
CA GLN A 306 -2.15 -29.63 8.57
C GLN A 306 -2.46 -29.18 10.00
N GLY A 307 -3.74 -29.18 10.41
CA GLY A 307 -4.14 -28.74 11.74
C GLY A 307 -3.91 -27.24 11.97
N MET A 308 -3.52 -26.89 13.19
CA MET A 308 -3.11 -25.54 13.55
C MET A 308 -1.71 -25.24 12.99
N THR A 309 -1.65 -24.64 11.80
CA THR A 309 -0.38 -24.18 11.21
C THR A 309 0.19 -23.00 12.01
N TRP A 310 1.46 -22.68 11.79
CA TRP A 310 2.09 -21.51 12.40
C TRP A 310 1.38 -20.21 12.00
N GLU A 311 1.01 -20.04 10.73
CA GLU A 311 0.31 -18.86 10.22
C GLU A 311 -1.04 -18.67 10.91
N LEU A 312 -1.79 -19.76 11.12
CA LEU A 312 -3.07 -19.72 11.80
C LEU A 312 -2.92 -19.52 13.31
N LEU A 313 -1.88 -20.12 13.92
CA LEU A 313 -1.54 -19.89 15.32
C LEU A 313 -1.20 -18.41 15.56
N CYS A 314 -0.45 -17.77 14.67
CA CYS A 314 -0.17 -16.33 14.74
C CYS A 314 -1.46 -15.53 14.86
N GLU A 315 -2.46 -15.80 14.01
CA GLU A 315 -3.75 -15.12 14.12
C GLU A 315 -4.45 -15.43 15.44
N ARG A 316 -4.41 -16.68 15.90
CA ARG A 316 -5.01 -17.10 17.18
C ARG A 316 -4.41 -16.37 18.38
N VAL A 317 -3.08 -16.33 18.51
CA VAL A 317 -2.42 -15.73 19.67
C VAL A 317 -2.58 -14.21 19.69
N TRP A 318 -2.64 -13.56 18.53
CA TRP A 318 -2.98 -12.15 18.44
C TRP A 318 -4.44 -11.91 18.83
N LEU A 319 -5.39 -12.70 18.33
CA LEU A 319 -6.78 -12.65 18.78
C LEU A 319 -6.91 -12.81 20.30
N LEU A 320 -6.21 -13.79 20.89
CA LEU A 320 -6.18 -13.99 22.35
C LEU A 320 -5.64 -12.74 23.08
N ASN A 321 -4.55 -12.15 22.58
CA ASN A 321 -3.96 -10.93 23.15
C ASN A 321 -4.95 -9.74 23.12
N TYR A 322 -5.59 -9.50 21.96
CA TYR A 322 -6.59 -8.44 21.79
C TYR A 322 -7.87 -8.69 22.61
N ALA A 323 -8.24 -9.96 22.81
CA ALA A 323 -9.34 -10.36 23.70
C ALA A 323 -8.99 -10.25 25.20
N GLY A 324 -7.78 -9.78 25.55
CA GLY A 324 -7.31 -9.63 26.93
C GLY A 324 -6.82 -10.91 27.59
N ARG A 325 -6.65 -12.01 26.84
CA ARG A 325 -6.18 -13.32 27.30
C ARG A 325 -4.68 -13.50 27.05
N LYS A 326 -3.89 -12.51 27.49
CA LYS A 326 -2.45 -12.41 27.20
C LYS A 326 -1.66 -13.64 27.67
N GLU A 327 -1.98 -14.15 28.86
CA GLU A 327 -1.31 -15.31 29.45
C GLU A 327 -1.54 -16.57 28.61
N GLN A 328 -2.76 -16.76 28.12
CA GLN A 328 -3.10 -17.89 27.24
C GLN A 328 -2.36 -17.77 25.90
N ALA A 329 -2.33 -16.58 25.29
CA ALA A 329 -1.59 -16.33 24.06
C ALA A 329 -0.09 -16.71 24.20
N ILE A 330 0.52 -16.32 25.32
CA ILE A 330 1.92 -16.64 25.65
C ILE A 330 2.12 -18.15 25.86
N GLU A 331 1.20 -18.81 26.57
CA GLU A 331 1.28 -20.26 26.81
C GLU A 331 1.14 -21.06 25.52
N GLU A 332 0.16 -20.74 24.68
CA GLU A 332 -0.07 -21.40 23.39
C GLU A 332 1.11 -21.18 22.43
N SER A 333 1.65 -19.96 22.37
CA SER A 333 2.85 -19.67 21.58
C SER A 333 4.06 -20.50 22.03
N ARG A 334 4.28 -20.64 23.36
CA ARG A 334 5.36 -21.47 23.92
C ARG A 334 5.20 -22.97 23.65
N GLY A 335 3.95 -23.43 23.47
CA GLY A 335 3.64 -24.83 23.21
C GLY A 335 3.86 -25.27 21.76
N HIS A 336 4.06 -24.33 20.83
CA HIS A 336 4.17 -24.64 19.41
C HIS A 336 5.61 -25.03 19.01
N PRO A 337 5.81 -26.07 18.18
CA PRO A 337 7.15 -26.52 17.76
C PRO A 337 8.02 -25.44 17.10
N GLU A 338 7.39 -24.47 16.44
CA GLU A 338 8.09 -23.39 15.75
C GLU A 338 8.55 -22.25 16.67
N ILE A 339 8.36 -22.36 17.99
CA ILE A 339 8.76 -21.31 18.92
C ILE A 339 10.27 -21.02 18.90
N ASP A 340 11.09 -22.04 18.64
CA ASP A 340 12.55 -21.93 18.58
C ASP A 340 13.06 -21.33 17.26
N THR A 341 12.15 -21.08 16.30
CA THR A 341 12.50 -20.36 15.07
C THR A 341 12.65 -18.88 15.33
N TRP A 342 13.34 -18.16 14.44
CA TRP A 342 13.51 -16.71 14.60
C TRP A 342 12.17 -15.97 14.56
N TYR A 343 11.24 -16.35 13.69
CA TYR A 343 9.92 -15.71 13.60
C TYR A 343 9.00 -16.14 14.77
N GLY A 344 9.17 -17.35 15.31
CA GLY A 344 8.51 -17.81 16.52
C GLY A 344 8.92 -17.00 17.75
N ALA A 345 10.23 -16.87 17.95
CA ALA A 345 10.79 -16.03 19.00
C ALA A 345 10.35 -14.56 18.87
N TRP A 346 10.29 -14.04 17.63
CA TRP A 346 9.79 -12.69 17.37
C TRP A 346 8.32 -12.52 17.78
N THR A 347 7.44 -13.43 17.37
CA THR A 347 6.01 -13.37 17.71
C THR A 347 5.79 -13.44 19.22
N LEU A 348 6.46 -14.37 19.92
CA LEU A 348 6.38 -14.46 21.38
C LEU A 348 6.96 -13.22 22.08
N SER A 349 8.05 -12.65 21.55
CA SER A 349 8.61 -11.41 22.07
C SER A 349 7.59 -10.28 22.02
N ASP A 350 6.87 -10.11 20.91
CA ASP A 350 5.89 -9.04 20.78
C ASP A 350 4.70 -9.23 21.74
N LEU A 351 4.22 -10.47 21.93
CA LEU A 351 3.22 -10.79 22.96
C LEU A 351 3.71 -10.46 24.39
N LEU A 352 4.99 -10.76 24.68
CA LEU A 352 5.60 -10.45 25.98
C LEU A 352 5.76 -8.94 26.19
N ILE A 353 6.09 -8.19 25.14
CA ILE A 353 6.14 -6.71 25.17
C ILE A 353 4.76 -6.14 25.51
N ASP A 354 3.71 -6.63 24.87
CA ASP A 354 2.32 -6.22 25.14
C ASP A 354 1.84 -6.58 26.54
N ALA A 355 2.40 -7.65 27.13
CA ALA A 355 2.20 -8.02 28.52
C ALA A 355 3.11 -7.25 29.51
N GLY A 356 3.97 -6.36 29.04
CA GLY A 356 4.90 -5.57 29.85
C GLY A 356 6.14 -6.34 30.36
N ARG A 357 6.42 -7.53 29.81
CA ARG A 357 7.46 -8.46 30.26
C ARG A 357 8.72 -8.33 29.40
N LEU A 358 9.31 -7.14 29.39
CA LEU A 358 10.43 -6.78 28.50
C LEU A 358 11.67 -7.68 28.67
N ASP A 359 11.98 -8.10 29.90
CA ASP A 359 13.16 -8.95 30.16
C ASP A 359 12.97 -10.37 29.62
N GLU A 360 11.74 -10.91 29.70
CA GLU A 360 11.42 -12.21 29.11
C GLU A 360 11.40 -12.13 27.59
N ALA A 361 10.89 -11.03 27.02
CA ALA A 361 10.94 -10.80 25.57
C ALA A 361 12.40 -10.82 25.08
N ALA A 362 13.31 -10.16 25.80
CA ALA A 362 14.74 -10.17 25.48
C ALA A 362 15.33 -11.59 25.59
N ALA A 363 14.98 -12.34 26.65
CA ALA A 363 15.45 -13.71 26.83
C ALA A 363 14.99 -14.65 25.70
N VAL A 364 13.77 -14.47 25.19
CA VAL A 364 13.23 -15.25 24.07
C VAL A 364 13.94 -14.91 22.76
N LEU A 365 14.23 -13.63 22.50
CA LEU A 365 14.93 -13.22 21.28
C LEU A 365 16.42 -13.60 21.27
N GLU A 366 17.06 -13.66 22.44
CA GLU A 366 18.52 -13.78 22.59
C GLU A 366 19.17 -14.92 21.77
N PRO A 367 18.63 -16.16 21.69
CA PRO A 367 19.20 -17.22 20.86
C PRO A 367 19.24 -16.85 19.38
N SER A 368 18.10 -16.47 18.80
CA SER A 368 18.00 -16.05 17.40
C SER A 368 18.82 -14.80 17.10
N PHE A 369 18.92 -13.89 18.08
CA PHE A 369 19.74 -12.69 18.00
C PHE A 369 21.23 -13.00 17.86
N ARG A 370 21.75 -13.98 18.61
CA ARG A 370 23.14 -14.44 18.48
C ARG A 370 23.44 -15.07 17.13
N GLU A 371 22.44 -15.66 16.49
CA GLU A 371 22.51 -16.23 15.14
C GLU A 371 22.39 -15.17 14.03
N GLY A 372 22.19 -13.90 14.41
CA GLY A 372 22.11 -12.77 13.48
C GLY A 372 20.69 -12.45 12.99
N GLN A 373 19.67 -13.11 13.53
CA GLN A 373 18.26 -12.81 13.29
C GLN A 373 17.73 -11.79 14.32
N ASN A 374 16.50 -11.30 14.17
CA ASN A 374 15.79 -10.49 15.18
C ASN A 374 16.55 -9.27 15.76
N ALA A 375 17.57 -8.77 15.07
CA ALA A 375 18.35 -7.62 15.52
C ALA A 375 17.47 -6.37 15.65
N ASP A 376 16.50 -6.21 14.74
CA ASP A 376 15.55 -5.10 14.74
C ASP A 376 14.64 -5.16 15.99
N SER A 377 14.07 -6.33 16.29
CA SER A 377 13.22 -6.56 17.48
C SER A 377 14.00 -6.42 18.79
N MET A 378 15.23 -6.95 18.85
CA MET A 378 16.12 -6.80 20.00
C MET A 378 16.51 -5.32 20.24
N ALA A 379 16.80 -4.58 19.17
CA ALA A 379 17.08 -3.15 19.26
C ALA A 379 15.86 -2.37 19.78
N GLN A 380 14.64 -2.71 19.35
CA GLN A 380 13.42 -2.09 19.88
C GLN A 380 13.26 -2.35 21.39
N LEU A 381 13.53 -3.56 21.88
CA LEU A 381 13.53 -3.87 23.31
C LEU A 381 14.57 -3.04 24.08
N MET A 382 15.80 -2.97 23.57
CA MET A 382 16.85 -2.14 24.16
C MET A 382 16.42 -0.68 24.25
N ILE A 383 15.76 -0.13 23.22
CA ILE A 383 15.22 1.24 23.24
C ILE A 383 14.16 1.40 24.34
N ARG A 384 13.19 0.47 24.43
CA ARG A 384 12.15 0.49 25.48
C ARG A 384 12.74 0.38 26.89
N GLN A 385 13.89 -0.28 27.04
CA GLN A 385 14.65 -0.36 28.30
C GLN A 385 15.57 0.85 28.55
N GLY A 386 15.57 1.87 27.68
CA GLY A 386 16.43 3.05 27.79
C GLY A 386 17.88 2.85 27.32
N ARG A 387 18.18 1.71 26.68
CA ARG A 387 19.51 1.31 26.19
C ARG A 387 19.68 1.64 24.70
N ALA A 388 19.39 2.88 24.31
CA ALA A 388 19.39 3.29 22.91
C ALA A 388 20.77 3.19 22.22
N GLU A 389 21.87 3.42 22.96
CA GLU A 389 23.23 3.30 22.42
C GLU A 389 23.58 1.85 22.04
N GLU A 390 23.16 0.89 22.87
CA GLU A 390 23.34 -0.53 22.58
C GLU A 390 22.49 -0.96 21.38
N ALA A 391 21.24 -0.48 21.30
CA ALA A 391 20.36 -0.73 20.16
C ALA A 391 20.98 -0.27 18.83
N ILE A 392 21.56 0.93 18.81
CA ILE A 392 22.28 1.47 17.65
C ILE A 392 23.48 0.59 17.28
N ALA A 393 24.27 0.18 18.27
CA ALA A 393 25.43 -0.67 18.04
C ALA A 393 25.03 -2.03 17.43
N VAL A 394 23.87 -2.57 17.83
CA VAL A 394 23.29 -3.78 17.25
C VAL A 394 22.88 -3.57 15.79
N LEU A 395 22.09 -2.53 15.50
CA LEU A 395 21.57 -2.26 14.15
C LEU A 395 22.67 -1.94 13.12
N ARG A 396 23.82 -1.45 13.60
CA ARG A 396 24.98 -1.14 12.75
C ARG A 396 25.89 -2.34 12.46
N ARG A 397 25.67 -3.49 13.11
CA ARG A 397 26.39 -4.70 12.74
C ARG A 397 25.99 -5.09 11.32
N PRO A 398 26.95 -5.49 10.46
CA PRO A 398 26.61 -6.03 9.14
C PRO A 398 25.61 -7.16 9.32
N LYS A 399 24.42 -7.07 8.69
CA LYS A 399 23.46 -8.18 8.70
C LYS A 399 24.19 -9.41 8.14
N ALA A 400 24.27 -10.48 8.93
CA ALA A 400 24.79 -11.74 8.44
C ALA A 400 23.95 -12.15 7.22
N ARG A 401 24.58 -12.62 6.14
CA ARG A 401 23.83 -13.17 5.00
C ARG A 401 23.02 -14.35 5.54
N LEU A 402 21.70 -14.22 5.49
CA LEU A 402 20.77 -15.27 5.90
C LEU A 402 21.02 -16.50 5.03
N THR A 403 21.59 -17.55 5.62
CA THR A 403 21.60 -18.88 5.01
C THR A 403 20.36 -19.61 5.50
N GLY A 404 19.34 -19.73 4.67
CA GLY A 404 18.14 -20.54 4.96
C GLY A 404 16.87 -19.74 5.23
N ASP A 405 16.66 -18.60 4.57
CA ASP A 405 15.33 -17.99 4.51
C ASP A 405 14.44 -18.82 3.56
N PRO A 406 13.34 -19.44 4.03
CA PRO A 406 12.37 -20.14 3.17
C PRO A 406 11.70 -19.21 2.14
N TRP A 407 11.74 -17.90 2.38
CA TRP A 407 11.19 -16.85 1.53
C TRP A 407 12.25 -16.16 0.66
N SER A 408 13.51 -16.57 0.78
CA SER A 408 14.55 -16.31 -0.22
C SER A 408 14.40 -17.28 -1.39
N SER A 409 13.24 -17.26 -2.05
CA SER A 409 13.14 -17.82 -3.39
C SER A 409 14.04 -17.00 -4.28
N GLY A 410 15.21 -17.56 -4.61
CA GLY A 410 16.14 -16.95 -5.53
C GLY A 410 15.56 -16.82 -6.93
N GLU A 411 15.87 -15.71 -7.57
CA GLU A 411 16.26 -15.72 -8.97
C GLU A 411 17.56 -14.93 -9.08
N VAL A 412 18.55 -15.59 -9.68
CA VAL A 412 19.80 -15.02 -10.19
C VAL A 412 19.51 -14.30 -11.50
#